data_AF-A0A3M0C2W4-F1
#
_entry.id   AF-A0A3M0C2W4-F1
#
_cell.length_a   1.000
_cell.length_b   1.000
_cell.length_c   1.000
_cell.angle_alpha   90.00
_cell.angle_beta   90.00
_cell.angle_gamma   90.00
#
_symmetry.space_group_name_H-M   'P 1'
#
loop_
_entity.id
_entity.type
_entity.pdbx_description
1 polymer ?
#
loop_
_entity_poly.entity_id
_entity_poly.type
_entity_poly.pdbx_seq_one_letter_code
_entity_poly.pdbx_strand_id
1 'polypeptide(L)' 'MIDKKLLEILACPKCKKELVYNKEKKILICNNCKVYYEIIDNIPILLIEKAKPLS' A
#
# COMPACT_ATOMS: atom_id res chain seq x y z
N MET A 1 -6.62 16.90 10.44
CA MET A 1 -7.16 16.22 9.24
C MET A 1 -5.95 15.74 8.45
N ILE A 2 -5.74 14.43 8.25
CA ILE A 2 -4.60 13.96 7.42
C ILE A 2 -4.88 14.38 5.98
N ASP A 3 -3.98 15.18 5.40
CA ASP A 3 -4.10 15.76 4.07
C ASP A 3 -4.24 14.67 3.00
N LYS A 4 -5.32 14.72 2.20
CA LYS A 4 -5.55 13.82 1.06
C LYS A 4 -4.37 13.80 0.08
N LYS A 5 -3.67 14.93 -0.05
CA LYS A 5 -2.44 15.07 -0.83
C LYS A 5 -1.32 14.13 -0.38
N LEU A 6 -1.24 13.77 0.90
CA LEU A 6 -0.17 12.89 1.40
C LEU A 6 -0.42 11.42 1.01
N LEU A 7 -1.69 11.00 0.95
CA LEU A 7 -2.09 9.67 0.50
C LEU A 7 -1.88 9.48 -1.02
N GLU A 8 -2.01 10.55 -1.80
CA GLU A 8 -1.70 10.57 -3.24
C GLU A 8 -0.19 10.40 -3.53
N ILE A 9 0.69 10.64 -2.56
CA ILE A 9 2.15 10.47 -2.72
C ILE A 9 2.57 9.00 -2.57
N LEU A 10 1.73 8.16 -1.92
CA LEU A 10 2.11 6.78 -1.62
C LEU A 10 2.08 5.91 -2.87
N ALA A 11 3.26 5.69 -3.43
CA ALA A 11 3.49 4.81 -4.56
C ALA A 11 4.07 3.46 -4.10
N CYS A 12 3.83 2.42 -4.90
CA CYS A 12 4.39 1.10 -4.71
C CYS A 12 5.93 1.18 -4.66
N PRO A 13 6.61 0.63 -3.64
CA PRO A 13 8.06 0.70 -3.53
C PRO A 13 8.78 -0.02 -4.69
N LYS A 14 8.15 -1.04 -5.28
CA LYS A 14 8.69 -1.87 -6.36
C LYS A 14 8.52 -1.25 -7.76
N CYS A 15 7.33 -0.75 -8.09
CA CYS A 15 7.03 -0.28 -9.45
C CYS A 15 6.70 1.22 -9.55
N LYS A 16 6.68 1.95 -8.41
CA LYS A 16 6.38 3.39 -8.32
C LYS A 16 5.01 3.81 -8.86
N LYS A 17 4.10 2.86 -9.11
CA LYS A 17 2.70 3.14 -9.45
C LYS A 17 1.84 3.34 -8.20
N GLU A 18 0.64 3.82 -8.40
CA GLU A 18 -0.35 4.06 -7.35
C GLU A 18 -0.66 2.81 -6.50
N LEU A 19 -0.95 3.04 -5.22
CA LEU A 19 -1.44 2.04 -4.28
C LEU A 19 -2.91 2.32 -3.93
N VAL A 20 -3.74 1.28 -3.96
CA VAL A 20 -5.15 1.37 -3.57
C VAL A 20 -5.28 1.00 -2.10
N TYR A 21 -5.75 1.92 -1.26
CA TYR A 21 -5.99 1.63 0.14
C TYR A 21 -7.32 0.90 0.35
N ASN A 22 -7.26 -0.35 0.83
CA ASN A 22 -8.43 -1.08 1.30
C ASN A 22 -8.58 -0.85 2.82
N LYS A 23 -9.59 -0.05 3.18
CA LYS A 23 -9.90 0.33 4.56
C LYS A 23 -10.37 -0.84 5.42
N GLU A 24 -11.14 -1.75 4.84
CA GLU A 24 -11.71 -2.90 5.57
C GLU A 24 -10.62 -3.86 6.04
N LYS A 25 -9.67 -4.15 5.16
CA LYS A 25 -8.56 -5.07 5.43
C LYS A 25 -7.31 -4.38 5.98
N LYS A 26 -7.29 -3.04 6.03
CA LYS A 26 -6.11 -2.22 6.39
C LYS A 26 -4.87 -2.61 5.57
N ILE A 27 -5.02 -2.66 4.25
CA ILE A 27 -3.92 -3.01 3.32
C ILE A 27 -3.80 -2.00 2.18
N LEU A 28 -2.59 -1.83 1.66
CA LEU A 28 -2.29 -1.08 0.44
C LEU A 28 -2.05 -2.07 -0.70
N ILE A 29 -2.90 -2.02 -1.72
CA ILE A 29 -2.90 -2.96 -2.83
C ILE A 29 -2.19 -2.33 -4.03
N CYS A 30 -1.26 -3.06 -4.62
CA CYS A 30 -0.66 -2.72 -5.90
C CYS A 30 -1.19 -3.65 -7.00
N ASN A 31 -2.12 -3.16 -7.82
CA ASN A 31 -2.69 -3.93 -8.93
C ASN A 31 -1.66 -4.32 -10.00
N ASN A 32 -0.64 -3.48 -10.22
CA ASN A 32 0.39 -3.72 -11.23
C ASN A 32 1.35 -4.86 -10.83
N CYS A 33 1.77 -4.89 -9.57
CA CYS A 33 2.64 -5.95 -9.06
C CYS A 33 1.86 -7.17 -8.57
N LYS A 34 0.52 -7.08 -8.50
CA LYS A 34 -0.36 -8.10 -7.91
C LYS A 34 0.06 -8.48 -6.48
N VAL A 35 0.39 -7.48 -5.68
CA VAL A 35 0.76 -7.64 -4.27
C VAL A 35 0.00 -6.66 -3.39
N TYR A 36 -0.04 -6.95 -2.09
CA TYR A 36 -0.51 -6.03 -1.07
C TYR A 36 0.53 -5.87 0.05
N TYR A 37 0.45 -4.71 0.71
CA TYR A 37 1.25 -4.34 1.88
C TYR A 37 0.31 -4.14 3.07
N GLU A 38 0.68 -4.67 4.23
CA GLU A 38 -0.12 -4.55 5.44
C GLU A 38 0.10 -3.21 6.14
N ILE A 39 -0.92 -2.74 6.86
CA ILE A 39 -0.83 -1.58 7.75
C ILE A 39 -0.96 -2.07 9.19
N ILE A 40 0.12 -1.91 9.97
CA ILE A 40 0.21 -2.34 11.37
C ILE A 40 0.39 -1.07 12.21
N ASP A 41 -0.40 -0.90 13.27
CA ASP A 41 -0.37 0.30 14.12
C ASP A 41 -0.51 1.63 13.36
N ASN A 42 -1.30 1.62 12.27
CA ASN A 42 -1.45 2.73 11.32
C ASN A 42 -0.18 3.09 10.53
N ILE A 43 0.85 2.24 10.56
CA ILE A 43 2.09 2.39 9.80
C ILE A 43 2.08 1.39 8.62
N PRO A 44 2.14 1.86 7.37
CA PRO A 44 2.18 0.98 6.21
C PRO A 44 3.56 0.32 6.07
N ILE A 45 3.58 -1.02 6.03
CA ILE A 45 4.81 -1.80 5.86
C ILE A 45 5.15 -1.88 4.36
N LEU A 46 5.69 -0.79 3.80
CA LEU A 46 6.10 -0.68 2.40
C LEU A 46 7.48 -1.31 2.11
N LEU A 47 7.76 -2.48 2.70
CA LEU A 47 8.97 -3.25 2.42
C LEU A 47 8.69 -4.27 1.32
N ILE A 48 9.52 -4.28 0.27
CA ILE A 48 9.34 -5.19 -0.88
C ILE A 48 9.35 -6.67 -0.43
N GLU A 49 10.19 -7.01 0.55
CA GLU A 49 10.30 -8.36 1.12
C GLU A 49 9.08 -8.79 1.94
N LYS A 50 8.29 -7.83 2.44
CA LYS A 50 7.05 -8.10 3.20
C LYS A 50 5.81 -8.03 2.33
N ALA A 51 5.95 -7.75 1.02
CA ALA A 51 4.84 -7.73 0.09
C ALA A 51 4.23 -9.14 -0.03
N LYS A 52 2.92 -9.24 0.12
CA LYS A 52 2.18 -10.50 -0.01
C LYS A 52 1.45 -10.54 -1.36
N PRO A 53 1.40 -11.67 -2.07
CA PRO A 53 0.69 -11.77 -3.35
C PRO A 53 -0.82 -11.60 -3.15
N LEU A 54 -1.49 -10.91 -4.09
CA LEU A 54 -2.94 -10.93 -4.21
C LEU A 54 -3.34 -12.30 -4.75
N SER A 55 -3.71 -13.20 -3.84
CA SER A 55 -4.32 -14.50 -4.17
C SER A 55 -5.70 -14.32 -4.77
#